data_AF-A0A660MIX9-F1
#
_entry.id   AF-A0A660MIX9-F1
#
_cell.length_a   1.000
_cell.length_b   1.000
_cell.length_c   1.000
_cell.angle_alpha   90.00
_cell.angle_beta   90.00
_cell.angle_gamma   90.00
#
_symmetry.space_group_name_H-M   'P 1'
#
loop_
_entity.id
_entity.type
_entity.pdbx_description
1 polymer ?
#
loop_
_entity_poly.entity_id
_entity_poly.type
_entity_poly.pdbx_seq_one_letter_code
_entity_poly.pdbx_strand_id
1 'polypeptide(L)'
;MRYSDRADTIRAAARGQWRQIHAALGIPPGALTDRHQPCPCCGGRDRFRYDDKDGSGSFICSHFANGGGDGFHLVEHYLDCDFPAALRAVAGILGMGEGGIHRPAPESSCKPFCAVQRPKRQDCPPVDGKRPHRPA
;
A
#
# COMPACT_ATOMS: atom_id res chain seq x y z
N MET A 1 -23.62 16.83 -6.82
CA MET A 1 -23.28 15.62 -6.03
C MET A 1 -22.04 15.94 -5.19
N ARG A 2 -22.08 15.76 -3.86
CA ARG A 2 -20.93 16.08 -2.98
C ARG A 2 -19.90 14.95 -3.04
N TYR A 3 -18.61 15.28 -3.01
CA TYR A 3 -17.50 14.33 -3.11
C TYR A 3 -17.54 13.21 -2.05
N SER A 4 -18.01 13.52 -0.84
CA SER A 4 -18.11 12.57 0.28
C SER A 4 -19.11 11.44 0.01
N ASP A 5 -20.27 11.75 -0.58
CA ASP A 5 -21.35 10.78 -0.82
C ASP A 5 -20.92 9.66 -1.78
N ARG A 6 -20.13 10.03 -2.79
CA ARG A 6 -19.56 9.06 -3.73
C ARG A 6 -18.52 8.17 -3.05
N ALA A 7 -17.68 8.75 -2.19
CA ALA A 7 -16.69 7.98 -1.45
C ALA A 7 -17.36 6.96 -0.53
N ASP A 8 -18.45 7.35 0.14
CA ASP A 8 -19.23 6.45 1.00
C ASP A 8 -19.94 5.35 0.20
N THR A 9 -20.47 5.67 -0.99
CA THR A 9 -21.07 4.68 -1.90
C THR A 9 -20.03 3.64 -2.34
N ILE A 10 -18.84 4.07 -2.76
CA ILE A 10 -17.75 3.17 -3.19
C ILE A 10 -17.24 2.37 -1.99
N ARG A 11 -17.11 2.98 -0.81
CA ARG A 11 -16.76 2.29 0.44
C ARG A 11 -17.77 1.18 0.75
N ALA A 12 -19.06 1.46 0.65
CA ALA A 12 -20.11 0.49 0.89
C ALA A 12 -20.09 -0.65 -0.14
N ALA A 13 -19.85 -0.34 -1.41
CA ALA A 13 -19.74 -1.33 -2.47
C ALA A 13 -18.48 -2.20 -2.38
N ALA A 14 -17.37 -1.64 -1.91
CA ALA A 14 -16.10 -2.36 -1.74
C ALA A 14 -16.10 -3.30 -0.53
N ARG A 15 -16.99 -3.06 0.45
CA ARG A 15 -17.10 -3.89 1.66
C ARG A 15 -17.36 -5.35 1.30
N GLY A 16 -16.57 -6.25 1.89
CA GLY A 16 -16.63 -7.69 1.65
C GLY A 16 -16.03 -8.16 0.32
N GLN A 17 -15.55 -7.25 -0.53
CA GLN A 17 -14.95 -7.57 -1.83
C GLN A 17 -13.49 -7.11 -1.95
N TRP A 18 -12.91 -6.56 -0.87
CA TRP A 18 -11.56 -6.00 -0.88
C TRP A 18 -10.48 -6.95 -1.38
N ARG A 19 -10.55 -8.24 -1.03
CA ARG A 19 -9.61 -9.25 -1.54
C ARG A 19 -9.62 -9.31 -3.06
N GLN A 20 -10.80 -9.27 -3.68
CA GLN A 20 -10.93 -9.31 -5.14
C GLN A 20 -10.45 -7.99 -5.76
N ILE A 21 -10.78 -6.86 -5.14
CA ILE A 21 -10.36 -5.53 -5.60
C ILE A 21 -8.83 -5.41 -5.56
N HIS A 22 -8.21 -5.77 -4.45
CA HIS A 22 -6.75 -5.76 -4.30
C HIS A 22 -6.07 -6.74 -5.27
N ALA A 23 -6.63 -7.92 -5.47
CA ALA A 23 -6.13 -8.88 -6.46
C ALA A 23 -6.20 -8.32 -7.89
N ALA A 24 -7.31 -7.66 -8.25
CA ALA A 24 -7.47 -7.02 -9.56
C ALA A 24 -6.53 -5.83 -9.76
N LEU A 25 -6.12 -5.16 -8.68
CA LEU A 25 -5.10 -4.10 -8.72
C LEU A 25 -3.66 -4.63 -8.85
N GLY A 26 -3.44 -5.94 -8.73
CA GLY A 26 -2.13 -6.58 -8.88
C GLY A 26 -1.48 -7.03 -7.57
N ILE A 27 -2.17 -6.91 -6.42
CA ILE A 27 -1.67 -7.45 -5.16
C ILE A 27 -1.80 -8.99 -5.21
N PRO A 28 -0.72 -9.74 -4.93
CA PRO A 28 -0.78 -11.19 -5.03
C PRO A 28 -1.80 -11.75 -4.02
N PRO A 29 -2.65 -12.71 -4.40
CA PRO A 29 -3.66 -13.28 -3.51
C PRO A 29 -3.06 -13.97 -2.28
N GLY A 30 -1.81 -14.41 -2.39
CA GLY A 30 -1.03 -14.90 -1.24
C GLY A 30 -0.89 -13.84 -0.14
N ALA A 31 -0.69 -12.56 -0.52
CA ALA A 31 -0.60 -11.43 0.40
C ALA A 31 -1.93 -11.10 1.08
N LEU A 32 -3.06 -11.46 0.48
CA LEU A 32 -4.41 -11.13 0.98
C LEU A 32 -4.90 -12.18 1.98
N THR A 33 -4.02 -12.57 2.91
CA THR A 33 -4.25 -13.59 3.91
C THR A 33 -3.94 -13.07 5.32
N ASP A 34 -4.59 -13.63 6.33
CA ASP A 34 -4.36 -13.30 7.76
C ASP A 34 -3.04 -13.91 8.28
N ARG A 35 -2.01 -13.94 7.44
CA ARG A 35 -0.70 -14.52 7.73
C ARG A 35 0.34 -13.42 7.65
N HIS A 36 1.35 -13.51 8.51
CA HIS A 36 2.51 -12.63 8.43
C HIS A 36 3.34 -12.98 7.20
N GLN A 37 3.59 -11.98 6.37
CA GLN A 37 4.26 -12.16 5.08
C GLN A 37 5.05 -10.92 4.66
N PRO A 38 5.93 -11.02 3.64
CA PRO A 38 6.59 -9.85 3.08
C PRO A 38 5.56 -8.86 2.53
N CYS A 39 5.74 -7.57 2.83
CA CYS A 39 4.88 -6.53 2.29
C CYS A 39 5.13 -6.38 0.77
N PRO A 40 4.09 -6.36 -0.07
CA PRO A 40 4.27 -6.18 -1.51
C PRO A 40 4.82 -4.79 -1.87
N CYS A 41 4.57 -3.77 -1.05
CA CYS A 41 5.04 -2.40 -1.26
C CYS A 41 6.43 -2.16 -0.64
N CYS A 42 6.59 -2.55 0.64
CA CYS A 42 7.80 -2.27 1.43
C CYS A 42 8.86 -3.37 1.39
N GLY A 43 8.51 -4.57 0.93
CA GLY A 43 9.32 -5.80 1.10
C GLY A 43 9.32 -6.32 2.55
N GLY A 44 10.32 -7.13 2.91
CA GLY A 44 10.50 -7.69 4.27
C GLY A 44 10.44 -9.21 4.35
N ARG A 45 10.19 -9.77 5.54
CA ARG A 45 9.97 -11.22 5.75
C ARG A 45 8.56 -11.55 6.25
N ASP A 46 8.00 -10.74 7.15
CA ASP A 46 6.82 -11.12 7.95
C ASP A 46 6.03 -9.91 8.49
N ARG A 47 6.15 -8.75 7.83
CA ARG A 47 5.71 -7.46 8.36
C ARG A 47 4.34 -6.99 7.88
N PHE A 48 3.73 -7.72 6.93
CA PHE A 48 2.41 -7.46 6.40
C PHE A 48 1.42 -8.53 6.86
N ARG A 49 0.22 -8.12 7.25
CA ARG A 49 -0.90 -9.01 7.54
C ARG A 49 -2.19 -8.40 7.00
N TYR A 50 -3.04 -9.21 6.42
CA TYR A 50 -4.35 -8.79 5.93
C TYR A 50 -5.44 -9.32 6.85
N ASP A 51 -5.91 -8.47 7.76
CA ASP A 51 -6.86 -8.85 8.81
C ASP A 51 -8.31 -8.81 8.30
N ASP A 52 -8.59 -8.03 7.24
CA ASP A 52 -9.93 -7.89 6.64
C ASP A 52 -11.05 -7.65 7.67
N LYS A 53 -10.76 -6.86 8.71
CA LYS A 53 -11.71 -6.63 9.80
C LYS A 53 -12.99 -6.00 9.24
N ASP A 54 -14.12 -6.60 9.57
CA ASP A 54 -15.46 -6.18 9.17
C ASP A 54 -15.68 -6.11 7.64
N GLY A 55 -14.87 -6.86 6.87
CA GLY A 55 -14.89 -6.79 5.42
C GLY A 55 -14.51 -5.41 4.88
N SER A 56 -13.72 -4.63 5.62
CA SER A 56 -13.21 -3.33 5.18
C SER A 56 -11.85 -3.43 4.48
N GLY A 57 -11.29 -4.64 4.36
CA GLY A 57 -9.97 -4.86 3.79
C GLY A 57 -8.85 -4.28 4.65
N SER A 58 -9.04 -4.24 5.97
CA SER A 58 -8.03 -3.72 6.88
C SER A 58 -6.74 -4.52 6.76
N PHE A 59 -5.62 -3.82 6.78
CA PHE A 59 -4.29 -4.42 6.76
C PHE A 59 -3.44 -3.83 7.88
N ILE A 60 -2.41 -4.58 8.24
CA ILE A 60 -1.39 -4.17 9.21
C ILE A 60 -0.05 -4.25 8.52
N CYS A 61 0.73 -3.18 8.66
CA CYS A 61 2.10 -3.10 8.18
C CYS A 61 2.93 -2.29 9.17
N SER A 62 3.93 -2.92 9.79
CA SER A 62 4.77 -2.27 10.81
C SER A 62 5.66 -1.13 10.28
N HIS A 63 5.87 -1.07 8.96
CA HIS A 63 6.59 0.02 8.29
C HIS A 63 5.67 1.12 7.76
N PHE A 64 4.36 0.88 7.76
CA PHE A 64 3.41 1.93 7.41
C PHE A 64 3.36 2.92 8.57
N ALA A 65 3.40 4.23 8.26
CA ALA A 65 3.48 5.28 9.28
C ALA A 65 2.35 5.18 10.33
N ASN A 66 1.18 4.67 9.91
CA ASN A 66 0.01 4.51 10.77
C ASN A 66 -0.17 3.09 11.34
N GLY A 67 0.79 2.18 11.11
CA GLY A 67 0.77 0.79 11.58
C GLY A 67 -0.25 -0.13 10.90
N GLY A 68 -1.28 0.44 10.28
CA GLY A 68 -2.32 -0.25 9.52
C GLY A 68 -3.33 0.74 8.97
N GLY A 69 -4.26 0.24 8.16
CA GLY A 69 -5.32 1.05 7.58
C GLY A 69 -6.38 0.22 6.87
N ASP A 70 -7.36 0.88 6.27
CA ASP A 70 -8.42 0.25 5.48
C ASP A 70 -7.95 -0.17 4.08
N GLY A 71 -8.85 -0.83 3.34
CA GLY A 71 -8.58 -1.23 1.96
C GLY A 71 -8.15 -0.09 1.03
N PHE A 72 -8.64 1.13 1.23
CA PHE A 72 -8.18 2.31 0.46
C PHE A 72 -6.74 2.70 0.79
N HIS A 73 -6.38 2.71 2.07
CA HIS A 73 -5.01 3.00 2.50
C HIS A 73 -4.03 1.96 1.93
N LEU A 74 -4.45 0.71 1.76
CA LEU A 74 -3.62 -0.31 1.10
C LEU A 74 -3.38 0.03 -0.37
N VAL A 75 -4.40 0.53 -1.07
CA VAL A 75 -4.29 0.93 -2.48
C VAL A 75 -3.39 2.15 -2.64
N GLU A 76 -3.55 3.16 -1.79
CA GLU A 76 -2.65 4.32 -1.74
C GLU A 76 -1.21 3.89 -1.47
N HIS A 77 -1.02 2.96 -0.52
CA HIS A 77 0.31 2.45 -0.19
C HIS A 77 0.94 1.60 -1.30
N TYR A 78 0.12 0.88 -2.07
CA TYR A 78 0.59 0.02 -3.16
C TYR A 78 0.86 0.79 -4.45
N LEU A 79 0.01 1.76 -4.78
CA LEU A 79 0.12 2.57 -6.00
C LEU A 79 0.87 3.90 -5.79
N ASP A 80 1.24 4.23 -4.55
CA ASP A 80 1.84 5.51 -4.15
C ASP A 80 1.01 6.70 -4.69
N CYS A 81 -0.29 6.67 -4.41
CA CYS A 81 -1.26 7.63 -4.94
C CYS A 81 -2.15 8.23 -3.84
N ASP A 82 -2.76 9.38 -4.12
CA ASP A 82 -3.69 10.05 -3.19
C ASP A 82 -5.06 9.36 -3.12
N PHE A 83 -5.81 9.59 -2.04
CA PHE A 83 -7.19 9.11 -1.83
C PHE A 83 -8.13 9.26 -3.05
N PRO A 84 -8.24 10.43 -3.74
CA PRO A 84 -9.04 10.54 -4.97
C PRO A 84 -8.60 9.59 -6.09
N ALA A 85 -7.30 9.36 -6.25
CA ALA A 85 -6.78 8.45 -7.27
C ALA A 85 -7.06 6.98 -6.89
N ALA A 86 -6.86 6.63 -5.62
CA ALA A 86 -7.24 5.32 -5.09
C ALA A 86 -8.75 5.06 -5.24
N LEU A 87 -9.59 6.07 -4.94
CA LEU A 87 -11.04 6.00 -5.10
C LEU A 87 -11.44 5.71 -6.55
N ARG A 88 -10.81 6.38 -7.51
CA ARG A 88 -11.04 6.15 -8.95
C ARG A 88 -10.61 4.75 -9.38
N ALA A 89 -9.46 4.26 -8.89
CA ALA A 89 -8.98 2.92 -9.19
C ALA A 89 -9.97 1.85 -8.68
N VAL A 90 -10.41 1.97 -7.42
CA VAL A 90 -11.40 1.07 -6.82
C VAL A 90 -12.76 1.17 -7.53
N ALA A 91 -13.22 2.38 -7.85
CA ALA A 91 -14.45 2.59 -8.62
C ALA A 91 -14.38 1.94 -10.00
N GLY A 92 -13.23 1.97 -10.66
CA GLY A 92 -12.99 1.32 -11.95
C GLY A 92 -13.15 -0.20 -11.86
N ILE A 93 -12.60 -0.83 -10.82
CA ILE A 93 -12.75 -2.27 -10.58
C ILE A 93 -14.20 -2.64 -10.24
N LEU A 94 -14.88 -1.80 -9.46
CA LEU A 94 -16.28 -1.99 -9.10
C LEU A 94 -17.28 -1.65 -10.21
N GLY A 95 -16.81 -1.12 -11.35
CA GLY A 95 -17.70 -0.65 -12.43
C GLY A 95 -18.51 0.59 -12.07
N MET A 96 -18.13 1.31 -11.01
CA MET A 96 -18.76 2.55 -10.50
C MET A 96 -18.03 3.82 -10.99
N GLY A 97 -17.13 3.67 -11.96
CA GLY A 97 -16.47 4.79 -12.63
C GLY A 97 -17.46 5.63 -13.43
N GLU A 98 -17.33 6.95 -13.37
CA GLU A 98 -18.04 7.82 -14.32
C GLU A 98 -17.47 7.54 -15.71
N GLY A 99 -18.27 6.93 -16.57
CA GLY A 99 -18.09 6.94 -18.02
C GLY A 99 -16.75 6.41 -18.52
N GLY A 100 -16.63 5.07 -18.57
CA GLY A 100 -15.79 4.38 -19.55
C GLY A 100 -14.32 4.27 -19.20
N ILE A 101 -13.81 3.04 -19.34
CA ILE A 101 -12.41 2.64 -19.55
C ILE A 101 -11.40 3.80 -19.52
N HIS A 102 -11.03 4.27 -18.33
CA HIS A 102 -9.88 5.17 -18.19
C HIS A 102 -8.79 4.39 -17.48
N ARG A 103 -7.92 3.76 -18.29
CA ARG A 103 -6.54 3.47 -17.88
C ARG A 103 -6.02 4.74 -17.19
N PRO A 104 -5.58 4.72 -15.92
CA PRO A 104 -5.20 5.95 -15.24
C PRO A 104 -4.08 6.62 -16.06
N ALA A 105 -4.40 7.73 -16.72
CA ALA A 105 -3.39 8.64 -17.21
C ALA A 105 -2.89 9.42 -15.98
N PRO A 106 -1.58 9.52 -15.77
CA PRO A 106 -1.01 10.04 -14.53
C PRO A 106 -1.09 11.57 -14.52
N GLU A 107 -2.26 12.12 -14.22
CA GLU A 107 -2.42 13.56 -13.96
C GLU A 107 -2.55 13.81 -12.46
N SER A 108 -1.44 13.51 -11.76
CA SER A 108 -0.96 14.18 -10.54
C SER A 108 0.05 13.25 -9.86
N SER A 109 1.32 13.41 -10.22
CA SER A 109 2.50 12.99 -9.46
C SER A 109 2.56 11.54 -8.92
N CYS A 110 2.04 10.54 -9.64
CA CYS A 110 2.50 9.16 -9.45
C CYS A 110 3.98 9.09 -9.86
N LYS A 111 4.89 9.10 -8.88
CA LYS A 111 6.24 8.58 -9.13
C LYS A 111 6.08 7.08 -9.35
N PRO A 112 6.72 6.49 -10.38
CA PRO A 112 6.64 5.06 -10.61
C PRO A 112 7.47 4.34 -9.55
N PHE A 113 6.88 3.93 -8.43
CA PHE A 113 7.59 3.09 -7.46
C PHE A 113 7.26 1.60 -7.59
N CYS A 114 7.07 1.13 -8.83
CA CYS A 114 7.22 -0.29 -9.13
C CYS A 114 8.43 -0.61 -10.01
N ALA A 115 9.39 0.32 -10.17
CA ALA A 115 10.58 0.10 -11.02
C ALA A 115 11.95 0.24 -10.33
N VAL A 116 12.05 0.43 -9.01
CA VAL A 116 13.37 0.50 -8.35
C VAL A 116 13.41 -0.38 -7.10
N GLN A 117 13.97 -1.57 -7.30
CA GLN A 117 14.85 -2.18 -6.30
C GLN A 117 15.78 -1.08 -5.75
N ARG A 118 15.59 -0.68 -4.50
CA ARG A 118 16.66 0.01 -3.77
C ARG A 118 17.60 -1.08 -3.25
N PRO A 119 18.84 -1.24 -3.74
CA PRO A 119 19.86 -1.81 -2.87
C PRO A 119 19.91 -0.91 -1.64
N LYS A 120 19.65 -1.50 -0.47
CA LYS A 120 19.86 -0.85 0.81
C LYS A 120 21.35 -0.50 0.86
N ARG A 121 21.76 0.71 0.48
CA ARG A 121 23.08 1.24 0.85
C ARG A 121 23.04 1.37 2.37
N GLN A 122 23.56 0.35 3.03
CA GLN A 122 23.95 0.43 4.43
C GLN A 122 25.24 1.24 4.43
N ASP A 123 25.15 2.54 4.68
CA ASP A 123 26.27 3.23 5.30
C ASP A 123 26.27 2.76 6.76
N CYS A 124 27.03 1.70 7.03
CA CYS A 124 27.54 1.48 8.38
C CYS A 124 28.60 2.55 8.60
N PRO A 125 28.50 3.41 9.63
CA PRO A 125 29.70 4.10 10.08
C PRO A 125 30.71 3.02 10.52
N PRO A 126 31.94 2.98 9.98
CA PRO A 126 32.99 2.19 10.60
C PRO A 126 33.18 2.71 12.02
N VAL A 127 33.05 1.81 12.99
CA VAL A 127 33.41 2.12 14.37
C VAL A 127 34.94 2.15 14.39
N ASP A 128 35.52 3.33 14.28
CA ASP A 128 36.96 3.52 14.49
C ASP A 128 37.25 3.40 15.98
N GLY A 129 37.35 2.15 16.43
CA GLY A 129 37.93 1.79 17.72
C GLY A 129 39.43 2.06 17.72
N LYS A 130 39.82 3.32 17.91
CA LYS A 130 41.19 3.67 18.32
C LYS A 130 41.21 4.01 19.81
N ARG A 131 41.47 2.98 20.61
CA ARG A 131 41.93 3.11 21.99
C ARG A 131 43.28 3.86 21.97
N PRO A 132 43.49 4.90 22.77
CA PRO A 132 44.80 5.55 22.83
C PRO A 132 45.82 4.56 23.43
N HIS A 133 46.88 4.28 22.69
CA HIS A 133 48.10 3.70 23.25
C HIS A 133 48.78 4.77 24.10
N ARG A 134 48.86 4.49 25.39
CA ARG A 134 49.63 5.23 26.40
C ARG A 134 51.13 4.96 26.13
N PRO A 135 52.00 5.97 25.95
CA PRO A 135 53.44 5.72 25.99
C PRO A 135 53.91 5.52 27.44
N ALA A 136 55.09 4.91 27.54
CA ALA A 136 55.72 4.32 28.73
C ALA A 136 55.80 5.23 29.97
#